data_AF-A0A0G0HUM0-F1
#
_entry.id   AF-A0A0G0HUM0-F1
#
_cell.length_a   1.000
_cell.length_b   1.000
_cell.length_c   1.000
_cell.angle_alpha   90.00
_cell.angle_beta   90.00
_cell.angle_gamma   90.00
#
_symmetry.space_group_name_H-M   'P 1'
#
loop_
_entity.id
_entity.type
_entity.pdbx_description
1 polymer ?
#
loop_
_entity_poly.entity_id
_entity_poly.type
_entity_poly.pdbx_seq_one_letter_code
_entity_poly.pdbx_strand_id
1 'polypeptide(L)'
;MDKNEKPVGLNVNIDPIRTPILYADAIRVNTNENGVVMDVAQTIAGTPQAVVVSRIGLSKEHAEKLAKAIIEQISKQGIFVTSKAKIIN
;
A
#
# COMPACT_ATOMS: atom_id res chain seq x y z
N MET A 1 22.73 31.26 -5.50
CA MET A 1 21.70 30.43 -6.15
C MET A 1 22.44 29.31 -6.84
N ASP A 2 22.29 28.07 -6.39
CA ASP A 2 22.66 26.92 -7.20
C ASP A 2 21.59 25.85 -6.98
N LYS A 3 20.61 25.82 -7.89
CA LYS A 3 19.47 24.91 -7.88
C LYS A 3 19.62 23.99 -9.09
N ASN A 4 20.43 22.95 -8.95
CA ASN A 4 20.47 21.89 -9.96
C ASN A 4 20.80 20.50 -9.38
N GLU A 5 20.33 20.22 -8.16
CA GLU A 5 20.28 18.85 -7.68
C GLU A 5 19.09 18.14 -8.35
N LYS A 6 19.40 17.35 -9.38
CA LYS A 6 18.43 16.43 -9.97
C LYS A 6 17.94 15.49 -8.86
N PRO A 7 16.62 15.28 -8.70
CA PRO A 7 16.13 14.35 -7.71
C PRO A 7 16.74 12.98 -7.99
N VAL A 8 17.48 12.45 -7.02
CA VAL A 8 18.03 11.09 -7.08
C VAL A 8 16.83 10.14 -7.11
N GLY A 9 16.45 9.69 -8.29
CA GLY A 9 15.38 8.71 -8.45
C GLY A 9 15.79 7.42 -7.75
N LEU A 10 14.93 6.91 -6.87
CA LEU A 10 15.12 5.59 -6.26
C LEU A 10 15.14 4.54 -7.38
N ASN A 11 16.31 3.96 -7.64
CA ASN A 11 16.43 2.82 -8.56
C ASN A 11 16.04 1.55 -7.80
N VAL A 12 14.86 1.01 -8.10
CA VAL A 12 14.34 -0.21 -7.49
C VAL A 12 14.78 -1.40 -8.34
N ASN A 13 15.74 -2.18 -7.85
CA ASN A 13 16.11 -3.45 -8.45
C ASN A 13 15.29 -4.58 -7.83
N ILE A 14 14.63 -5.38 -8.68
CA ILE A 14 13.81 -6.52 -8.26
C ILE A 14 14.51 -7.78 -8.74
N ASP A 15 14.93 -8.64 -7.80
CA ASP A 15 15.36 -10.00 -8.11
C ASP A 15 14.12 -10.89 -8.30
N PRO A 16 13.79 -11.33 -9.53
CA PRO A 16 12.57 -12.09 -9.79
C PRO A 16 12.57 -13.47 -9.13
N ILE A 17 13.75 -14.02 -8.80
CA ILE A 17 13.88 -15.34 -8.17
C ILE A 17 13.52 -15.24 -6.68
N ARG A 18 13.89 -14.13 -6.03
CA ARG A 18 13.67 -13.92 -4.59
C ARG A 18 12.41 -13.14 -4.25
N THR A 19 11.87 -12.41 -5.22
CA THR A 19 10.72 -11.52 -5.03
C THR A 19 9.60 -11.89 -6.00
N PRO A 20 8.96 -13.06 -5.80
CA PRO A 20 7.87 -13.49 -6.68
C PRO A 20 6.70 -12.53 -6.58
N ILE A 21 6.01 -12.34 -7.70
CA ILE A 21 4.71 -11.68 -7.71
C ILE A 21 3.69 -12.66 -7.14
N LEU A 22 3.04 -12.27 -6.05
CA LEU A 22 2.04 -13.08 -5.38
C LEU A 22 0.66 -12.51 -5.69
N TYR A 23 -0.28 -13.38 -6.07
CA TYR A 23 -1.67 -13.00 -6.23
C TYR A 23 -2.33 -12.88 -4.85
N ALA A 24 -3.14 -11.85 -4.67
CA ALA A 24 -3.86 -11.59 -3.44
C ALA A 24 -5.25 -11.02 -3.71
N ASP A 25 -6.22 -11.46 -2.93
CA ASP A 25 -7.63 -11.05 -3.03
C ASP A 25 -8.14 -10.42 -1.73
N ALA A 26 -7.37 -10.52 -0.65
CA ALA A 26 -7.70 -9.98 0.66
C ALA A 26 -6.52 -9.22 1.25
N ILE A 27 -6.81 -8.07 1.86
CA ILE A 27 -5.83 -7.30 2.64
C ILE A 27 -6.43 -7.07 4.03
N ARG A 28 -5.66 -7.40 5.06
CA ARG A 28 -6.01 -7.14 6.46
C ARG A 28 -5.00 -6.17 7.06
N VAL A 29 -5.49 -5.03 7.53
CA VAL A 29 -4.66 -4.01 8.19
C VAL A 29 -4.97 -4.03 9.68
N ASN A 30 -3.93 -4.13 10.51
CA ASN A 30 -4.03 -4.02 11.97
C ASN A 30 -3.10 -2.91 12.45
N THR A 31 -3.58 -2.09 13.38
CA THR A 31 -2.84 -0.95 13.90
C THR A 31 -2.73 -1.08 15.41
N ASN A 32 -1.56 -0.79 15.95
CA ASN A 32 -1.33 -0.68 17.38
C ASN A 32 -0.61 0.65 17.71
N GLU A 33 -0.22 0.83 18.97
CA GLU A 33 0.47 2.05 19.41
C GLU A 33 1.80 2.28 18.68
N ASN A 34 2.48 1.22 18.26
CA ASN A 34 3.82 1.23 17.70
C ASN A 34 3.83 1.33 16.16
N GLY A 35 2.76 0.91 15.48
CA GLY A 35 2.76 0.88 14.02
C GLY A 35 1.56 0.17 13.41
N VAL A 36 1.71 -0.17 12.14
CA VAL A 36 0.71 -0.82 11.30
C VAL A 36 1.31 -2.11 10.73
N VAL A 37 0.54 -3.18 10.78
CA VAL A 37 0.85 -4.44 10.13
C VAL A 37 -0.21 -4.67 9.06
N MET A 38 0.24 -4.86 7.82
CA MET A 38 -0.59 -5.18 6.68
C MET A 38 -0.30 -6.61 6.23
N ASP A 39 -1.32 -7.46 6.33
CA ASP A 39 -1.32 -8.83 5.85
C ASP A 39 -1.99 -8.86 4.48
N VAL A 40 -1.24 -9.33 3.48
CA VAL A 40 -1.72 -9.60 2.13
C VAL A 40 -2.00 -11.09 2.06
N ALA A 41 -3.23 -11.46 1.74
CA ALA A 41 -3.72 -12.82 1.83
C ALA A 41 -4.42 -13.27 0.54
N GLN A 42 -4.46 -14.58 0.37
CA GLN A 42 -5.19 -15.28 -0.68
C GLN A 42 -6.23 -16.19 -0.04
N THR A 43 -7.50 -16.05 -0.44
CA THR A 43 -8.55 -16.96 0.00
C THR A 43 -8.37 -18.35 -0.61
N ILE A 44 -8.59 -19.39 0.20
CA ILE A 44 -8.58 -20.77 -0.28
C ILE A 44 -9.97 -21.09 -0.84
N ALA A 45 -10.05 -21.38 -2.13
CA ALA A 45 -11.30 -21.70 -2.81
C ALA A 45 -12.07 -22.82 -2.10
N GLY A 46 -13.37 -22.61 -1.89
CA GLY A 46 -14.24 -23.57 -1.22
C GLY A 46 -14.12 -23.61 0.31
N THR A 47 -13.36 -22.69 0.92
CA THR A 47 -13.25 -22.60 2.39
C THR A 47 -13.37 -21.13 2.86
N PRO A 48 -13.71 -20.90 4.14
CA PRO A 48 -13.67 -19.56 4.73
C PRO A 48 -12.27 -19.14 5.19
N GLN A 49 -11.20 -19.85 4.78
CA GLN A 49 -9.84 -19.62 5.24
C GLN A 49 -9.06 -18.79 4.21
N ALA A 50 -8.13 -17.98 4.69
CA ALA A 50 -7.20 -17.22 3.87
C ALA A 50 -5.75 -17.45 4.34
N VAL A 51 -4.83 -17.59 3.40
CA VAL A 51 -3.39 -17.76 3.65
C VAL A 51 -2.70 -16.43 3.45
N VAL A 52 -1.94 -16.00 4.46
CA VAL A 52 -1.10 -14.79 4.34
C VAL A 52 0.09 -15.13 3.44
N VAL A 53 0.18 -14.45 2.30
CA VAL A 53 1.25 -14.63 1.31
C VAL A 53 2.35 -13.58 1.47
N SER A 54 2.03 -12.42 2.04
CA SER A 54 3.01 -11.39 2.40
C SER A 54 2.54 -10.60 3.62
N ARG A 55 3.50 -10.15 4.44
CA ARG A 55 3.25 -9.34 5.64
C ARG A 55 4.22 -8.16 5.64
N ILE A 56 3.67 -6.95 5.78
CA ILE A 56 4.44 -5.71 5.78
C ILE A 56 4.20 -5.00 7.11
N GLY A 57 5.27 -4.77 7.86
CA GLY A 57 5.27 -3.95 9.08
C GLY A 57 5.75 -2.53 8.77
N LEU A 58 4.98 -1.53 9.19
CA LEU A 58 5.26 -0.12 8.95
C LEU A 58 5.14 0.67 10.25
N SER A 59 5.96 1.71 10.41
CA SER A 59 5.65 2.75 11.39
C SER A 59 4.41 3.52 10.96
N LYS A 60 3.77 4.25 11.88
CA LYS A 60 2.58 5.07 11.57
C LYS A 60 2.84 6.06 10.44
N GLU A 61 3.97 6.77 10.48
CA GLU A 61 4.35 7.73 9.44
C GLU A 61 4.54 7.06 8.07
N HIS A 62 5.17 5.89 8.01
CA HIS A 62 5.31 5.17 6.74
C HIS A 62 3.98 4.62 6.22
N ALA A 63 3.08 4.20 7.12
CA ALA A 63 1.73 3.77 6.73
C ALA A 63 0.91 4.93 6.14
N GLU A 64 0.99 6.14 6.71
CA GLU A 64 0.34 7.34 6.16
C GLU A 64 0.89 7.71 4.78
N LYS A 65 2.21 7.69 4.61
CA LYS A 65 2.87 7.92 3.31
C LYS A 65 2.44 6.88 2.27
N LEU A 66 2.36 5.61 2.66
CA LEU A 66 1.89 4.53 1.80
C LEU A 66 0.44 4.75 1.36
N ALA A 67 -0.46 5.03 2.31
CA ALA A 67 -1.87 5.27 2.03
C ALA A 67 -2.05 6.44 1.05
N LYS A 68 -1.34 7.55 1.27
CA LYS A 68 -1.33 8.71 0.38
C LYS A 68 -0.83 8.35 -1.03
N ALA A 69 0.29 7.64 -1.13
CA ALA A 69 0.84 7.24 -2.42
C ALA A 69 -0.11 6.33 -3.20
N ILE A 70 -0.78 5.38 -2.52
CA ILE A 70 -1.79 4.51 -3.15
C ILE A 70 -2.96 5.34 -3.67
N ILE A 71 -3.52 6.24 -2.85
CA ILE A 71 -4.63 7.12 -3.25
C ILE A 71 -4.24 7.97 -4.45
N GLU A 72 -3.05 8.58 -4.44
CA GLU A 72 -2.55 9.40 -5.55
C GLU A 72 -2.41 8.59 -6.83
N GLN A 73 -1.92 7.35 -6.77
CA GLN A 73 -1.76 6.49 -7.94
C GLN A 73 -3.11 6.04 -8.52
N ILE A 74 -4.06 5.65 -7.67
CA ILE A 74 -5.41 5.28 -8.11
C ILE A 74 -6.13 6.50 -8.70
N SER A 75 -5.99 7.66 -8.06
CA SER A 75 -6.63 8.91 -8.50
C SER A 75 -6.13 9.38 -9.88
N LYS A 76 -4.86 9.13 -10.22
CA LYS A 76 -4.30 9.41 -11.56
C LYS A 76 -4.91 8.53 -12.66
N GLN A 77 -5.44 7.36 -12.31
CA GLN A 77 -6.07 6.42 -13.26
C GLN A 77 -7.56 6.71 -13.50
N GLY A 78 -8.11 7.72 -12.84
CA GLY A 78 -9.49 8.17 -13.04
C GLY A 78 -10.50 7.37 -12.24
N ILE A 79 -11.19 8.10 -11.36
CA ILE A 79 -12.34 7.71 -10.52
C ILE A 79 -11.96 7.13 -9.15
N PHE A 80 -12.17 7.90 -8.09
CA PHE A 80 -13.16 7.53 -7.06
C PHE A 80 -13.75 8.75 -6.33
N VAL A 81 -15.08 8.71 -6.24
CA VAL A 81 -15.94 9.51 -5.36
C VAL A 81 -15.55 9.22 -3.91
N THR A 82 -15.12 10.23 -3.17
CA THR A 82 -15.11 10.15 -1.71
C THR A 82 -16.50 10.56 -1.22
N SER A 83 -17.14 9.68 -0.46
CA SER A 83 -18.39 9.96 0.24
C SER A 83 -18.12 11.01 1.32
N LYS A 84 -18.25 12.27 0.93
CA LYS A 84 -18.51 13.43 1.79
C LYS A 84 -17.85 13.36 3.18
N ALA A 85 -16.59 13.77 3.22
CA ALA A 85 -16.28 14.86 4.13
C ALA A 85 -17.23 16.04 3.79
N LYS A 86 -17.96 16.51 4.80
CA LYS A 86 -18.95 17.59 4.82
C LYS A 86 -18.68 18.71 3.78
N ILE A 87 -19.61 18.92 2.84
CA ILE A 87 -19.70 20.17 2.08
C ILE A 87 -20.50 21.15 2.93
N ILE A 88 -19.83 22.19 3.41
CA ILE A 88 -20.44 23.42 3.90
C ILE A 88 -20.50 24.38 2.70
N ASN A 89 -21.70 24.83 2.36
CA ASN A 89 -21.93 26.00 1.52
C ASN A 89 -22.17 27.20 2.44
#